data_AF-A0A0F8YDY2-F1
#
_entry.id   AF-A0A0F8YDY2-F1
#
_cell.length_a   1.000
_cell.length_b   1.000
_cell.length_c   1.000
_cell.angle_alpha   90.00
_cell.angle_beta   90.00
_cell.angle_gamma   90.00
#
_symmetry.space_group_name_H-M   'P 1'
#
loop_
_entity.id
_entity.type
_entity.pdbx_description
1 polymer ?
#
loop_
_entity_poly.entity_id
_entity_poly.type
_entity_poly.pdbx_seq_one_letter_code
_entity_poly.pdbx_strand_id
1 'polypeptide(L)' 'PQTGRRYRNLQLAKHHVDTLAVLETKTQGNLTDDEKKLLDNALYEVRMAYVQAAQGPGR' A
#
# COMPACT_ATOMS: atom_id res chain seq x y z
N PRO A 1 -19.19 19.60 -17.65
CA PRO A 1 -18.13 18.59 -17.91
C PRO A 1 -17.49 18.11 -16.59
N GLN A 2 -18.13 17.16 -15.91
CA GLN A 2 -17.54 16.48 -14.76
C GLN A 2 -16.96 15.17 -15.27
N THR A 3 -15.66 15.17 -15.55
CA THR A 3 -14.91 13.94 -15.85
C THR A 3 -14.99 13.01 -14.64
N GLY A 4 -16.00 12.14 -14.61
CA GLY A 4 -16.16 11.02 -13.68
C GLY A 4 -15.12 9.90 -13.88
N ARG A 5 -13.91 10.25 -14.32
CA ARG A 5 -12.80 9.31 -14.41
C ARG A 5 -12.22 9.20 -13.01
N ARG A 6 -12.58 8.14 -12.29
CA ARG A 6 -11.82 7.69 -11.12
C ARG A 6 -10.38 7.48 -11.59
N TYR A 7 -9.53 8.50 -11.43
CA TYR A 7 -8.09 8.37 -11.68
C TYR A 7 -7.52 7.47 -10.59
N ARG A 8 -7.65 6.15 -10.78
CA ARG A 8 -6.92 5.16 -10.00
C ARG A 8 -5.46 5.28 -10.42
N ASN A 9 -4.72 6.11 -9.70
CA ASN A 9 -3.31 6.34 -9.97
C ASN A 9 -2.49 5.18 -9.38
N LEU A 10 -2.62 4.01 -10.01
CA LEU A 10 -1.98 2.77 -9.56
C LEU A 10 -0.46 2.92 -9.48
N GLN A 11 0.14 3.75 -10.34
CA GLN A 11 1.57 4.05 -10.29
C GLN A 11 1.97 4.75 -8.97
N LEU A 12 1.18 5.71 -8.52
CA LEU A 12 1.41 6.41 -7.25
C LEU A 12 1.18 5.47 -6.05
N ALA A 13 0.13 4.65 -6.11
CA ALA A 13 -0.15 3.66 -5.07
C ALA A 13 0.96 2.60 -4.97
N LYS A 14 1.49 2.13 -6.10
CA LYS A 14 2.65 1.23 -6.14
C LYS A 14 3.88 1.89 -5.52
N HIS A 15 4.15 3.15 -5.86
CA HIS A 15 5.26 3.92 -5.27
C HIS A 15 5.13 4.03 -3.75
N HIS A 16 3.93 4.24 -3.22
CA HIS A 16 3.69 4.25 -1.77
C HIS A 16 3.93 2.88 -1.13
N VAL A 17 3.50 1.78 -1.76
CA VAL A 17 3.78 0.41 -1.28
C VAL A 17 5.28 0.12 -1.28
N ASP A 18 6.00 0.48 -2.34
CA ASP A 18 7.46 0.33 -2.43
C ASP A 18 8.18 1.16 -1.34
N THR A 19 7.74 2.40 -1.12
CA THR A 19 8.31 3.27 -0.06
C THR A 19 8.10 2.65 1.33
N LEU A 20 6.90 2.13 1.61
CA LEU A 20 6.58 1.46 2.87
C LEU A 20 7.41 0.19 3.06
N ALA A 21 7.61 -0.61 2.01
CA ALA A 21 8.45 -1.80 2.07
C ALA A 21 9.92 -1.48 2.34
N VAL A 22 10.44 -0.38 1.76
CA VAL A 22 11.79 0.10 2.05
C VAL A 22 11.89 0.58 3.50
N LEU A 23 10.86 1.26 4.02
CA LEU A 23 10.81 1.68 5.42
C LEU A 23 10.80 0.47 6.35
N GLU A 24 9.95 -0.54 6.10
CA GLU A 24 9.93 -1.80 6.84
C GLU A 24 11.31 -2.46 6.85
N THR A 25 11.95 -2.58 5.69
CA THR A 25 13.28 -3.19 5.59
C THR A 25 14.33 -2.41 6.39
N LYS A 26 14.23 -1.07 6.42
CA LYS A 26 15.15 -0.21 7.19
C LYS A 26 14.87 -0.20 8.69
N THR A 27 13.62 -0.42 9.09
CA THR A 27 13.21 -0.45 10.50
C THR A 27 13.26 -1.86 11.08
N GLN A 28 13.38 -2.90 10.24
CA GLN A 28 13.53 -4.30 10.63
C GLN A 28 14.82 -4.50 11.46
N GLY A 29 14.69 -4.47 12.79
CA GLY A 29 15.79 -4.54 13.74
C GLY A 29 15.79 -3.45 14.82
N ASN A 30 15.04 -2.35 14.58
CA ASN A 30 14.78 -1.32 15.59
C ASN A 30 13.31 -1.33 16.08
N LEU A 31 12.46 -2.14 15.45
CA LEU A 31 11.05 -2.28 15.83
C LEU A 31 10.89 -3.31 16.95
N THR A 32 10.08 -2.97 17.95
CA THR A 32 9.53 -3.96 18.89
C THR A 32 8.49 -4.85 18.21
N ASP A 33 8.17 -6.01 18.80
CA ASP A 33 7.21 -6.97 18.24
C ASP A 33 5.83 -6.35 17.93
N ASP A 34 5.36 -5.43 18.78
CA ASP A 34 4.12 -4.69 18.58
C ASP A 34 4.21 -3.71 17.40
N GLU A 35 5.28 -2.92 17.31
CA GLU A 35 5.49 -1.98 16.21
C GLU A 35 5.63 -2.72 14.88
N LYS A 36 6.30 -3.88 14.89
CA LYS A 36 6.43 -4.74 13.72
C LYS A 36 5.07 -5.26 13.26
N LYS A 37 4.23 -5.76 14.18
CA LYS A 37 2.86 -6.19 13.86
C LYS A 37 2.01 -5.05 13.32
N LEU A 38 2.14 -3.86 13.89
CA LEU A 38 1.38 -2.70 13.44
C LEU A 38 1.81 -2.28 12.03
N LEU A 39 3.12 -2.27 11.76
CA LEU A 39 3.66 -1.94 10.45
C LEU A 39 3.26 -2.98 9.39
N ASP A 40 3.37 -4.27 9.72
CA ASP A 40 2.99 -5.39 8.85
C ASP A 40 1.49 -5.33 8.49
N ASN A 41 0.63 -5.10 9.48
CA ASN A 41 -0.81 -4.91 9.25
C ASN A 41 -1.09 -3.71 8.33
N ALA A 42 -0.46 -2.55 8.59
CA ALA A 42 -0.64 -1.36 7.75
C ALA A 42 -0.16 -1.60 6.31
N LEU A 43 0.99 -2.27 6.13
CA LEU A 43 1.52 -2.65 4.82
C LEU A 43 0.59 -3.61 4.10
N TYR A 44 0.05 -4.58 4.81
CA TYR A 44 -0.91 -5.55 4.30
C TYR A 44 -2.19 -4.87 3.82
N GLU A 45 -2.78 -3.95 4.61
CA GLU A 45 -3.96 -3.19 4.23
C GLU A 45 -3.72 -2.35 2.98
N VAL A 46 -2.59 -1.64 2.90
CA VAL A 46 -2.24 -0.81 1.74
C VAL A 46 -1.99 -1.68 0.50
N ARG A 47 -1.33 -2.84 0.65
CA ARG A 47 -1.17 -3.83 -0.43
C ARG A 47 -2.51 -4.36 -0.90
N MET A 48 -3.39 -4.75 0.00
CA MET A 48 -4.73 -5.24 -0.36
C MET A 48 -5.53 -4.14 -1.07
N ALA A 49 -5.53 -2.91 -0.55
CA ALA A 49 -6.18 -1.77 -1.18
C ALA A 49 -5.62 -1.49 -2.58
N TYR A 50 -4.30 -1.59 -2.76
CA TYR A 50 -3.65 -1.49 -4.07
C TYR A 50 -4.08 -2.61 -5.01
N VAL A 51 -4.07 -3.86 -4.56
CA VAL A 51 -4.46 -5.03 -5.35
C VAL A 51 -5.94 -4.95 -5.75
N GLN A 52 -6.83 -4.56 -4.85
CA GLN A 52 -8.25 -4.32 -5.12
C GLN A 52 -8.46 -3.15 -6.10
N ALA A 53 -7.66 -2.09 -5.96
CA ALA A 53 -7.67 -0.98 -6.89
C ALA A 53 -7.16 -1.40 -8.28
N ALA A 54 -6.11 -2.24 -8.33
CA ALA A 54 -5.48 -2.75 -9.53
C ALA A 54 -6.34 -3.80 -10.26
N GLN A 55 -7.10 -4.61 -9.53
CA GLN A 55 -7.98 -5.63 -10.12
C GLN A 55 -9.19 -5.02 -10.82
N GLY A 56 -9.61 -3.79 -10.49
CA GLY A 56 -10.73 -3.11 -11.16
C GLY A 56 -12.09 -3.79 -10.89
N PRO A 57 -13.22 -3.06 -10.94
CA PRO A 57 -14.52 -3.73 -11.00
C PRO A 57 -14.70 -4.27 -12.42
N GLY A 58 -14.40 -5.55 -12.64
CA GLY A 58 -14.72 -6.23 -13.90
C GLY A 58 -13.59 -7.09 -14.47
N ARG A 59 -13.58 -8.35 -14.06
CA ARG A 59 -13.73 -9.43 -15.03
C ARG A 59 -15.13 -10.00 -14.87
#